data_AF-U1N865-F1
#
_entry.id   AF-U1N865-F1
#
_cell.length_a   1.000
_cell.length_b   1.000
_cell.length_c   1.000
_cell.angle_alpha   90.00
_cell.angle_beta   90.00
_cell.angle_gamma   90.00
#
_symmetry.space_group_name_H-M   'P 1'
#
loop_
_entity.id
_entity.type
_entity.pdbx_description
1 polymer ?
#
loop_
_entity_poly.entity_id
_entity_poly.type
_entity_poly.pdbx_seq_one_letter_code
_entity_poly.pdbx_strand_id
1 'polypeptide(L)' 'MSLRDDYQRVTPPDSFIILTVVRHADTPEYRRYEISTDELPEFIREMETPQHAEQIVSIERGETSY' A
#
# COMPACT_ATOMS: atom_id res chain seq x y z
N MET A 1 12.26 35.13 7.95
CA MET A 1 11.26 34.15 7.49
C MET A 1 11.83 32.77 7.75
N SER A 2 11.29 32.04 8.72
CA SER A 2 11.77 30.70 9.07
C SER A 2 11.20 29.68 8.09
N LEU A 3 12.06 28.87 7.49
CA LEU A 3 11.78 27.71 6.61
C LEU A 3 10.97 26.58 7.30
N ARG A 4 10.27 26.83 8.41
CA ARG A 4 9.72 25.79 9.28
C ARG A 4 8.22 25.51 9.10
N ASP A 5 7.50 26.32 8.32
CA ASP A 5 6.03 26.29 8.28
C ASP A 5 5.41 25.75 6.98
N ASP A 6 6.20 25.26 6.02
CA ASP A 6 5.69 24.73 4.74
C ASP A 6 5.49 23.20 4.73
N TYR A 7 5.40 22.56 5.89
CA TYR A 7 4.91 21.19 5.95
C TYR A 7 3.38 21.21 5.90
N GLN A 8 2.83 20.99 4.71
CA GLN A 8 1.41 20.68 4.56
C GLN A 8 1.09 19.50 5.50
N ARG A 9 0.24 19.75 6.51
CA ARG A 9 -0.31 18.68 7.33
C ARG A 9 -1.19 17.82 6.42
N VAL A 10 -0.64 16.71 5.94
CA VAL A 10 -1.37 15.71 5.18
C VAL A 10 -1.99 14.76 6.21
N THR A 11 -3.32 14.77 6.31
CA THR A 11 -4.03 13.70 7.03
C THR A 11 -3.98 12.45 6.17
N PRO A 12 -3.38 11.35 6.63
CA PRO A 12 -3.39 10.10 5.89
C PRO A 12 -4.82 9.55 5.80
N PRO A 13 -5.14 8.77 4.76
CA PRO A 13 -6.41 8.03 4.72
C PRO A 13 -6.48 7.00 5.85
N ASP A 14 -7.65 6.43 6.11
CA ASP A 14 -7.81 5.38 7.14
C ASP A 14 -7.22 4.04 6.67
N SER A 15 -7.41 3.72 5.40
CA SER A 15 -6.93 2.50 4.75
C SER A 15 -6.38 2.76 3.34
N PHE A 16 -5.70 1.75 2.81
CA PHE A 16 -5.21 1.66 1.45
C PHE A 16 -5.67 0.36 0.81
N ILE A 17 -6.01 0.42 -0.47
CA ILE A 17 -6.32 -0.75 -1.28
C ILE A 17 -5.04 -1.11 -2.05
N ILE A 18 -4.55 -2.33 -1.83
CA ILE A 18 -3.33 -2.82 -2.47
C ILE A 18 -3.68 -3.95 -3.41
N LEU A 19 -3.27 -3.82 -4.67
CA LEU A 19 -3.37 -4.88 -5.67
C LEU A 19 -2.01 -5.56 -5.79
N THR A 20 -1.98 -6.87 -5.59
CA THR A 20 -0.79 -7.71 -5.80
C THR A 20 -1.02 -8.71 -6.93
N VAL A 21 0.07 -9.26 -7.45
CA VAL A 21 0.07 -10.34 -8.43
C VAL A 21 0.99 -11.48 -7.99
N VAL A 22 0.52 -12.72 -8.07
CA VAL A 22 1.34 -13.92 -7.86
C VAL A 22 2.12 -14.20 -9.15
N ARG A 23 3.44 -14.03 -9.13
CA ARG A 23 4.28 -14.16 -10.35
C ARG A 23 4.57 -15.60 -10.78
N HIS A 24 4.43 -16.56 -9.87
CA HIS A 24 4.86 -17.95 -10.07
C HIS A 24 3.75 -18.89 -10.59
N ALA A 25 2.55 -18.37 -10.86
CA ALA A 25 1.46 -19.15 -11.44
C ALA A 25 1.47 -19.04 -12.97
N ASP A 26 1.18 -20.13 -13.68
CA ASP A 26 1.03 -20.16 -15.15
C ASP A 26 -0.03 -19.17 -15.66
N THR A 27 -0.94 -18.76 -14.78
CA THR A 27 -1.88 -17.66 -14.95
C THR A 27 -1.67 -16.63 -13.85
N PRO A 28 -1.45 -15.33 -14.16
CA PRO A 28 -1.26 -14.31 -13.13
C PRO A 28 -2.53 -14.21 -12.26
N GLU A 29 -2.38 -14.48 -10.97
CA GLU A 29 -3.44 -14.34 -9.98
C GLU A 29 -3.32 -12.97 -9.32
N TYR A 30 -4.36 -12.13 -9.48
CA TYR A 30 -4.43 -10.82 -8.86
C TYR A 30 -5.17 -10.90 -7.53
N ARG A 31 -4.59 -10.32 -6.48
CA ARG A 31 -5.19 -10.26 -5.15
C ARG A 31 -5.34 -8.82 -4.70
N ARG A 32 -6.48 -8.53 -4.06
CA ARG A 32 -6.79 -7.22 -3.53
C ARG A 32 -6.80 -7.30 -2.01
N TYR A 33 -6.01 -6.44 -1.38
CA TYR A 33 -5.98 -6.26 0.07
C TYR A 33 -6.49 -4.88 0.42
N GLU A 34 -7.13 -4.78 1.58
CA GLU A 34 -7.40 -3.51 2.23
C GLU A 34 -6.58 -3.49 3.53
N ILE A 35 -5.65 -2.55 3.62
CA ILE A 35 -4.65 -2.48 4.69
C ILE A 35 -4.80 -1.13 5.38
N SER A 36 -4.81 -1.11 6.71
CA SER A 36 -4.86 0.16 7.45
C SER A 36 -3.58 0.97 7.24
N THR A 37 -3.66 2.29 7.42
CA THR A 37 -2.48 3.16 7.32
C THR A 37 -1.35 2.74 8.27
N ASP A 38 -1.70 2.22 9.45
CA ASP A 38 -0.71 1.79 10.45
C ASP A 38 0.01 0.49 10.04
N GLU A 39 -0.67 -0.38 9.30
CA GLU A 39 -0.14 -1.68 8.84
C GLU A 39 0.58 -1.59 7.48
N LEU A 40 0.30 -0.54 6.69
CA LEU A 40 0.88 -0.36 5.36
C LEU A 40 2.41 -0.47 5.33
N PRO A 41 3.18 0.12 6.27
CA PRO A 41 4.63 0.02 6.26
C PRO A 41 5.12 -1.42 6.46
N GLU A 42 4.45 -2.20 7.31
CA GLU A 42 4.79 -3.60 7.55
C GLU A 42 4.46 -4.45 6.34
N PHE A 43 3.28 -4.24 5.74
CA PHE A 43 2.87 -4.92 4.52
C PHE A 43 3.86 -4.69 3.36
N ILE A 44 4.27 -3.43 3.12
CA ILE A 44 5.24 -3.11 2.06
C ILE A 44 6.57 -3.81 2.34
N ARG A 45 7.06 -3.75 3.59
CA ARG A 45 8.32 -4.40 3.98
C ARG A 45 8.28 -5.91 3.75
N GLU A 46 7.16 -6.55 4.07
CA GLU A 46 6.95 -7.98 3.84
C GLU A 46 7.03 -8.32 2.35
N MET A 47 6.31 -7.57 1.50
CA MET A 47 6.25 -7.74 0.05
C MET A 47 7.57 -7.46 -0.67
N GLU A 48 8.47 -6.65 -0.10
CA GLU A 48 9.81 -6.42 -0.62
C GLU A 48 10.79 -7.58 -0.35
N THR A 49 10.43 -8.51 0.56
CA THR A 49 11.33 -9.62 0.85
C THR A 49 11.36 -10.63 -0.32
N PRO A 50 12.54 -11.16 -0.69
CA PRO A 50 12.69 -12.04 -1.87
C PRO A 50 11.90 -13.35 -1.81
N GLN A 51 11.31 -13.66 -0.65
CA GLN A 51 10.58 -14.90 -0.39
C GLN A 51 9.09 -14.77 -0.68
N HIS A 52 8.57 -13.56 -0.87
CA HIS A 52 7.17 -13.38 -1.28
C HIS A 52 6.97 -13.72 -2.74
N ALA A 53 6.02 -14.62 -2.99
CA ALA A 53 5.58 -15.00 -4.33
C ALA A 53 4.72 -13.91 -4.99
N GLU A 54 4.31 -12.91 -4.21
CA GLU A 54 3.44 -11.81 -4.64
C GLU A 54 4.25 -10.54 -4.88
N GLN A 55 3.83 -9.75 -5.86
CA GLN A 55 4.39 -8.44 -6.15
C GLN A 55 3.29 -7.38 -6.10
N ILE A 56 3.56 -6.23 -5.46
CA ILE A 56 2.68 -5.07 -5.52
C ILE A 56 2.60 -4.53 -6.95
N VAL A 57 1.38 -4.31 -7.43
CA VAL A 57 1.04 -3.74 -8.75
C VAL A 57 0.49 -2.33 -8.61
N SER A 58 -0.39 -2.10 -7.63
CA SER A 58 -1.01 -0.79 -7.39
C SER A 58 -1.29 -0.58 -5.90
N ILE A 59 -1.25 0.68 -5.47
CA ILE A 59 -1.66 1.12 -4.13
C ILE A 59 -2.57 2.33 -4.33
N GLU A 60 -3.81 2.21 -3.87
CA GLU A 60 -4.85 3.25 -3.96
C GLU A 60 -5.29 3.66 -2.55
N ARG A 61 -5.74 4.90 -2.38
CA ARG A 61 -6.32 5.33 -1.10
C ARG A 61 -7.64 4.58 -0.90
N GLY A 62 -7.84 4.02 0.28
CA GLY A 62 -9.15 3.53 0.69
C GLY A 62 -10.09 4.72 0.82
N GLU A 63 -11.14 4.76 0.01
CA GLU A 63 -12.15 5.81 0.14
C GLU A 63 -13.05 5.49 1.33
N THR A 64 -12.98 6.31 2.38
CA THR A 64 -14.05 6.40 3.38
C THR A 64 -15.25 7.02 2.66
N SER A 65 -16.16 6.20 2.14
CA SER A 65 -17.42 6.67 1.56
C SER A 65 -18.23 7.33 2.67
N TYR A 66 -18.31 8.66 2.66
CA TYR A 66 -19.18 9.47 3.52
C TYR A 66 -20.58 9.62 2.92
#